data_AF-A0A9W4WCW7-F1
#
_entry.id   AF-A0A9W4WCW7-F1
#
_cell.length_a   1.000
_cell.length_b   1.000
_cell.length_c   1.000
_cell.angle_alpha   90.00
_cell.angle_beta   90.00
_cell.angle_gamma   90.00
#
_symmetry.space_group_name_H-M   'P 1'
#
loop_
_entity.id
_entity.type
_entity.pdbx_description
1 polymer ?
#
loop_
_entity_poly.entity_id
_entity_poly.type
_entity_poly.pdbx_seq_one_letter_code
_entity_poly.pdbx_strand_id
1 'polypeptide(L)'
;MTDSETNATPRRKPRKVSLRRAPMKHVFIGRWLGDGQAKLKRRTNNEVSAYLMEQALRDLGGRPLTGPDPVTDERLSRQFAYETLHAMQHGDLSRGVNWYKEAIARTIEIAGLMYPELVDDGAAEALGHANIRSAQEAKTVLCCALAITSQNNTVHENCAYALEQYAAFRTTGAFFPKTYGAKGASVANNLVRFNELLEVHEGDLSSLRDFLEAPYTMSELRSAAAKFGINITARELADETVYGSIVFGPKIGNAFLSNLLGNLKPLTVDLWFTRSWGRLTGRLVKGTVTDDQKDRLRDTLTSAGFLQEMAESGLHADPKTVHELADEDLVDLCGNLTLLWERFRKSLVAKGYDDNKQLSEFKAKLGWPGAAQSISKSLGASVDAPATASERRWIRQVMERAVEILAGNGVIIEPATMQAVLWYAEKAGWDHLSGRKVGTFNVSFDEAMARLATRAGIDHDAIARVFSGSEHDRPAGPGLREEPRGDDAGTAQGLPEGAEVDRGDALEEARPEVGMMLA
;
A
#
# COMPACT_ATOMS: atom_id res chain seq x y z
N MET A 1 51.78 -10.58 -8.10
CA MET A 1 51.95 -9.19 -8.61
C MET A 1 50.89 -9.01 -9.68
N THR A 2 49.75 -8.40 -9.42
CA THR A 2 49.53 -7.10 -8.77
C THR A 2 48.26 -7.11 -7.92
N ASP A 3 48.41 -6.73 -6.65
CA ASP A 3 47.32 -6.41 -5.74
C ASP A 3 46.62 -5.12 -6.20
N SER A 4 45.30 -5.17 -6.42
CA SER A 4 44.45 -3.98 -6.45
C SER A 4 43.72 -3.88 -5.12
N GLU A 5 44.43 -3.36 -4.12
CA GLU A 5 43.81 -2.90 -2.88
C GLU A 5 42.78 -1.82 -3.23
N THR A 6 41.51 -2.16 -3.03
CA THR A 6 40.40 -1.22 -3.10
C THR A 6 40.54 -0.22 -1.97
N ASN A 7 40.85 1.01 -2.34
CA ASN A 7 40.96 2.16 -1.46
C ASN A 7 39.55 2.58 -0.98
N ALA A 8 38.90 1.73 -0.17
CA ALA A 8 37.65 2.03 0.48
C ALA A 8 37.94 2.93 1.68
N THR A 9 37.74 4.23 1.50
CA THR A 9 37.72 5.23 2.59
C THR A 9 36.91 4.67 3.77
N PRO A 10 37.45 4.62 5.00
CA PRO A 10 36.73 4.06 6.14
C PRO A 10 35.44 4.85 6.36
N ARG A 11 34.28 4.19 6.19
CA ARG A 11 32.96 4.77 6.47
C ARG A 11 32.99 5.28 7.92
N ARG A 12 32.95 6.60 8.10
CA ARG A 12 32.85 7.26 9.41
C ARG A 12 31.74 6.57 10.21
N LYS A 13 32.02 6.14 11.44
CA LYS A 13 30.99 5.57 12.33
C LYS A 13 29.81 6.54 12.40
N PRO A 14 28.56 6.09 12.21
CA PRO A 14 27.39 6.97 12.21
C PRO A 14 27.32 7.71 13.55
N ARG A 15 27.21 9.04 13.49
CA ARG A 15 27.19 9.90 14.67
C ARG A 15 25.85 9.70 15.39
N LYS A 16 25.89 9.44 16.70
CA LYS A 16 24.69 9.33 17.53
C LYS A 16 23.89 10.64 17.53
N VAL A 17 22.64 10.58 17.08
CA VAL A 17 21.68 11.70 17.10
C VAL A 17 20.65 11.44 18.20
N SER A 18 20.32 12.45 19.01
CA SER A 18 19.37 12.27 20.11
C SER A 18 17.94 12.02 19.60
N LEU A 19 17.36 10.90 20.05
CA LEU A 19 15.97 10.48 19.85
C LEU A 19 15.18 10.48 21.17
N ARG A 20 15.47 11.39 22.10
CA ARG A 20 14.77 11.46 23.40
C ARG A 20 13.36 12.06 23.33
N ARG A 21 13.08 12.85 22.30
CA ARG A 21 11.78 13.52 22.08
C ARG A 21 11.49 13.60 20.59
N ALA A 22 10.21 13.50 20.23
CA ALA A 22 9.75 13.67 18.85
C ALA A 22 10.10 15.09 18.32
N PRO A 23 10.79 15.20 17.17
CA PRO A 23 11.02 16.47 16.49
C PRO A 23 9.75 17.24 16.07
N MET A 24 8.64 16.53 15.85
CA MET A 24 7.33 17.09 15.53
C MET A 24 6.30 16.51 16.50
N LYS A 25 5.85 17.36 17.44
CA LYS A 25 5.14 16.93 18.64
C LYS A 25 3.64 16.72 18.42
N HIS A 26 3.01 17.42 17.47
CA HIS A 26 1.57 17.34 17.24
C HIS A 26 1.23 16.19 16.30
N VAL A 27 2.08 15.94 15.30
CA VAL A 27 1.88 14.81 14.37
C VAL A 27 2.46 13.50 14.84
N PHE A 28 3.22 13.49 15.93
CA PHE A 28 3.82 12.26 16.46
C PHE A 28 2.76 11.18 16.72
N ILE A 29 2.88 10.06 15.99
CA ILE A 29 1.87 8.99 15.96
C ILE A 29 1.60 8.39 17.36
N GLY A 30 2.60 8.34 18.24
CA GLY A 30 2.46 7.83 19.61
C GLY A 30 1.51 8.63 20.51
N ARG A 31 1.04 9.80 20.07
CA ARG A 31 -0.05 10.52 20.76
C ARG A 31 -1.40 9.82 20.66
N TRP A 32 -1.57 8.97 19.66
CA TRP A 32 -2.80 8.25 19.37
C TRP A 32 -2.66 6.75 19.60
N LEU A 33 -1.44 6.27 19.84
CA LEU A 33 -1.12 4.87 20.08
C LEU A 33 -0.76 4.71 21.56
N GLY A 34 -1.67 4.13 22.35
CA GLY A 34 -1.48 3.86 23.77
C GLY A 34 -2.78 3.56 24.50
N ASP A 35 -2.68 2.82 25.61
CA ASP A 35 -3.82 2.44 26.44
C ASP A 35 -4.49 3.69 27.06
N GLY A 36 -5.83 3.70 27.06
CA GLY A 36 -6.62 4.77 27.69
C GLY A 36 -6.85 6.02 26.85
N GLN A 37 -6.33 6.12 25.62
CA GLN A 37 -6.67 7.24 24.73
C GLN A 37 -8.09 7.09 24.17
N ALA A 38 -8.96 8.08 24.40
CA ALA A 38 -10.30 8.09 23.83
C ALA A 38 -10.24 8.26 22.31
N LYS A 39 -10.90 7.38 21.55
CA LYS A 39 -10.95 7.48 20.09
C LYS A 39 -11.55 8.82 19.67
N LEU A 40 -10.80 9.59 18.90
CA LEU A 40 -11.34 10.76 18.21
C LEU A 40 -12.29 10.20 17.14
N LYS A 41 -13.59 10.49 17.20
CA LYS A 41 -14.58 9.91 16.28
C LYS A 41 -14.64 10.68 14.96
N ARG A 42 -13.51 10.82 14.23
CA ARG A 42 -13.51 11.44 12.89
C ARG A 42 -14.04 10.43 11.87
N ARG A 43 -15.29 10.56 11.47
CA ARG A 43 -16.03 9.47 10.82
C ARG A 43 -15.53 9.17 9.40
N THR A 44 -14.84 10.12 8.76
CA THR A 44 -14.37 10.00 7.37
C THR A 44 -12.84 10.07 7.24
N ASN A 45 -12.29 9.53 6.14
CA ASN A 45 -10.86 9.68 5.82
C ASN A 45 -10.48 11.16 5.60
N ASN A 46 -11.41 11.97 5.09
CA ASN A 46 -11.18 13.38 4.82
C ASN A 46 -11.01 14.16 6.12
N GLU A 47 -11.87 13.92 7.12
CA GLU A 47 -11.74 14.53 8.46
C GLU A 47 -10.43 14.16 9.14
N VAL A 48 -10.01 12.89 9.05
CA VAL A 48 -8.70 12.44 9.57
C VAL A 48 -7.57 13.16 8.85
N SER A 49 -7.64 13.22 7.52
CA SER A 49 -6.60 13.86 6.69
C SER A 49 -6.46 15.35 7.01
N ALA A 50 -7.57 16.07 7.11
CA ALA A 50 -7.61 17.49 7.45
C ALA A 50 -7.07 17.75 8.87
N TYR A 51 -7.45 16.92 9.85
CA TYR A 51 -6.92 17.02 11.21
C TYR A 51 -5.41 16.82 11.27
N LEU A 52 -4.90 15.76 10.63
CA LEU A 52 -3.48 15.46 10.57
C LEU A 52 -2.69 16.56 9.85
N MET A 53 -3.25 17.10 8.77
CA MET A 53 -2.71 18.25 8.05
C MET A 53 -2.56 19.47 8.98
N GLU A 54 -3.61 19.80 9.73
CA GLU A 54 -3.60 20.91 10.67
C GLU A 54 -2.52 20.73 11.74
N GLN A 55 -2.39 19.52 12.30
CA GLN A 55 -1.34 19.22 13.27
C GLN A 55 0.06 19.37 12.66
N ALA A 56 0.25 18.97 11.42
CA ALA A 56 1.52 19.11 10.70
C ALA A 56 1.90 20.57 10.56
N LEU A 57 0.97 21.40 10.09
CA LEU A 57 1.19 22.83 9.92
C LEU A 57 1.49 23.53 11.26
N ARG A 58 0.90 23.10 12.37
CA ARG A 58 1.26 23.60 13.72
C ARG A 58 2.72 23.30 14.07
N ASP A 59 3.24 22.12 13.71
CA ASP A 59 4.64 21.75 13.93
C ASP A 59 5.61 22.44 12.96
N LEU A 60 5.13 22.82 11.77
CA LEU A 60 5.92 23.40 10.68
C LEU A 60 5.81 24.94 10.59
N GLY A 61 5.11 25.60 11.51
CA GLY A 61 4.97 27.06 11.52
C GLY A 61 4.03 27.59 10.44
N GLY A 62 3.00 26.82 10.08
CA GLY A 62 1.93 27.20 9.15
C GLY A 62 2.24 26.94 7.68
N ARG A 63 3.41 26.39 7.33
CA ARG A 63 3.80 26.14 5.94
C ARG A 63 4.20 24.68 5.71
N PRO A 64 3.74 24.05 4.62
CA PRO A 64 4.12 22.69 4.29
C PRO A 64 5.55 22.60 3.72
N LEU A 65 6.16 21.42 3.79
CA LEU A 65 7.47 21.13 3.20
C LEU A 65 7.31 20.70 1.74
N THR A 66 7.68 21.58 0.82
CA THR A 66 7.41 21.39 -0.62
C THR A 66 8.59 20.81 -1.42
N GLY A 67 9.77 20.70 -0.81
CA GLY A 67 10.95 20.12 -1.45
C GLY A 67 12.12 19.95 -0.48
N PRO A 68 13.26 19.43 -0.99
CA PRO A 68 14.45 19.17 -0.20
C PRO A 68 15.04 20.43 0.42
N ASP A 69 15.35 20.37 1.71
CA ASP A 69 16.12 21.37 2.43
C ASP A 69 16.88 20.69 3.58
N PRO A 70 18.20 20.90 3.75
CA PRO A 70 18.99 20.16 4.73
C PRO A 70 18.47 20.24 6.18
N VAL A 71 17.86 21.35 6.58
CA VAL A 71 17.36 21.54 7.95
C VAL A 71 16.05 20.79 8.13
N THR A 72 15.12 20.91 7.20
CA THR A 72 13.83 20.21 7.27
C THR A 72 13.97 18.73 6.99
N ASP A 73 14.90 18.33 6.14
CA ASP A 73 15.20 16.93 5.82
C ASP A 73 15.74 16.20 7.03
N GLU A 74 16.73 16.79 7.74
CA GLU A 74 17.23 16.21 9.00
C GLU A 74 16.11 16.12 10.05
N ARG A 75 15.21 17.11 10.11
CA ARG A 75 14.04 17.06 11.01
C ARG A 75 13.09 15.91 10.67
N LEU A 76 12.80 15.72 9.38
CA LEU A 76 11.97 14.61 8.89
C LEU A 76 12.63 13.25 9.18
N SER A 77 13.91 13.08 8.84
CA SER A 77 14.65 11.84 9.08
C SER A 77 14.69 11.49 10.56
N ARG A 78 14.91 12.48 11.44
CA ARG A 78 14.84 12.27 12.89
C ARG A 78 13.44 11.90 13.37
N GLN A 79 12.38 12.47 12.79
CA GLN A 79 11.01 12.09 13.13
C GLN A 79 10.73 10.64 12.72
N PHE A 80 11.07 10.25 11.50
CA PHE A 80 10.90 8.86 11.05
C PHE A 80 11.67 7.89 11.93
N ALA A 81 12.94 8.17 12.21
CA ALA A 81 13.74 7.36 13.13
C ALA A 81 13.10 7.27 14.55
N TYR A 82 12.59 8.39 15.07
CA TYR A 82 11.91 8.41 16.37
C TYR A 82 10.63 7.58 16.36
N GLU A 83 9.78 7.72 15.34
CA GLU A 83 8.54 6.96 15.21
C GLU A 83 8.79 5.47 15.02
N THR A 84 9.81 5.09 14.24
CA THR A 84 10.24 3.70 14.11
C THR A 84 10.69 3.13 15.45
N LEU A 85 11.59 3.82 16.17
CA LEU A 85 12.06 3.37 17.48
C LEU A 85 10.90 3.21 18.46
N HIS A 86 9.97 4.17 18.49
CA HIS A 86 8.79 4.12 19.33
C HIS A 86 7.90 2.93 18.98
N ALA A 87 7.58 2.73 17.69
CA ALA A 87 6.74 1.62 17.23
C ALA A 87 7.37 0.25 17.55
N MET A 88 8.69 0.11 17.41
CA MET A 88 9.40 -1.13 17.78
C MET A 88 9.32 -1.46 19.27
N GLN A 89 9.17 -0.45 20.13
CA GLN A 89 9.04 -0.61 21.59
C GLN A 89 7.61 -0.91 22.06
N HIS A 90 6.62 -0.87 21.17
CA HIS A 90 5.21 -1.09 21.50
C HIS A 90 4.74 -2.43 20.90
N GLY A 91 4.40 -3.39 21.76
CA GLY A 91 4.19 -4.81 21.45
C GLY A 91 3.53 -5.09 20.09
N ASP A 92 2.27 -4.69 19.91
CA ASP A 92 1.51 -4.97 18.68
C ASP A 92 2.02 -4.27 17.41
N LEU A 93 2.81 -3.20 17.55
CA LEU A 93 3.37 -2.45 16.43
C LEU A 93 4.73 -3.01 15.96
N SER A 94 5.37 -3.85 16.79
CA SER A 94 6.64 -4.50 16.45
C SER A 94 6.50 -5.57 15.35
N ARG A 95 5.26 -5.99 15.02
CA ARG A 95 4.96 -6.98 13.95
C ARG A 95 5.58 -6.62 12.60
N GLY A 96 5.78 -5.33 12.31
CA GLY A 96 6.44 -4.88 11.08
C GLY A 96 7.91 -5.29 10.97
N VAL A 97 8.60 -5.52 12.09
CA VAL A 97 10.05 -5.85 12.11
C VAL A 97 10.34 -7.17 11.43
N ASN A 98 9.48 -8.17 11.63
CA ASN A 98 9.71 -9.52 11.12
C ASN A 98 8.90 -9.82 9.85
N TRP A 99 8.17 -8.84 9.32
CA TRP A 99 7.19 -9.07 8.26
C TRP A 99 7.81 -9.60 6.97
N TYR A 100 8.83 -8.92 6.42
CA TYR A 100 9.50 -9.36 5.19
C TYR A 100 10.38 -10.60 5.39
N LYS A 101 10.88 -10.83 6.60
CA LYS A 101 11.84 -11.91 6.89
C LYS A 101 11.14 -13.21 7.23
N GLU A 102 10.19 -13.17 8.16
CA GLU A 102 9.55 -14.37 8.70
C GLU A 102 8.18 -14.63 8.07
N ALA A 103 7.32 -13.61 7.95
CA ALA A 103 5.97 -13.82 7.45
C ALA A 103 5.97 -14.22 5.96
N ILE A 104 6.84 -13.63 5.14
CA ILE A 104 7.00 -14.04 3.73
C ILE A 104 7.61 -15.45 3.62
N ALA A 105 8.61 -15.79 4.44
CA ALA A 105 9.17 -17.14 4.46
C ALA A 105 8.10 -18.19 4.82
N ARG A 106 7.34 -17.96 5.90
CA ARG A 106 6.20 -18.80 6.29
C ARG A 106 5.11 -18.86 5.21
N THR A 107 4.86 -17.77 4.51
CA THR A 107 3.91 -17.76 3.38
C THR A 107 4.32 -18.76 2.31
N ILE A 108 5.61 -18.79 1.95
CA ILE A 108 6.16 -19.72 0.96
C ILE A 108 6.11 -21.15 1.49
N GLU A 109 6.47 -21.38 2.75
CA GLU A 109 6.42 -22.71 3.36
C GLU A 109 4.99 -23.28 3.43
N ILE A 110 4.01 -22.45 3.83
CA ILE A 110 2.59 -22.84 3.85
C ILE A 110 2.10 -23.11 2.42
N ALA A 111 2.49 -22.29 1.45
CA ALA A 111 2.19 -22.56 0.04
C ALA A 111 2.83 -23.87 -0.44
N GLY A 112 4.03 -24.20 0.07
CA GLY A 112 4.74 -25.45 -0.15
C GLY A 112 3.97 -26.70 0.31
N LEU A 113 3.09 -26.57 1.30
CA LEU A 113 2.19 -27.67 1.70
C LEU A 113 1.17 -28.02 0.61
N MET A 114 0.80 -27.06 -0.22
CA MET A 114 -0.09 -27.27 -1.38
C MET A 114 0.68 -27.58 -2.66
N TYR A 115 1.88 -27.01 -2.79
CA TYR A 115 2.73 -27.03 -3.99
C TYR A 115 4.18 -27.35 -3.58
N PRO A 116 4.54 -28.64 -3.40
CA PRO A 116 5.83 -29.04 -2.82
C PRO A 116 7.06 -28.49 -3.55
N GLU A 117 6.95 -28.21 -4.86
CA GLU A 117 8.01 -27.60 -5.64
C GLU A 117 8.46 -26.24 -5.12
N LEU A 118 7.65 -25.54 -4.31
CA LEU A 118 8.04 -24.25 -3.72
C LEU A 118 9.12 -24.38 -2.64
N VAL A 119 9.32 -25.58 -2.10
CA VAL A 119 10.23 -25.81 -0.96
C VAL A 119 11.20 -26.97 -1.20
N ASP A 120 10.99 -27.78 -2.24
CA ASP A 120 11.81 -28.95 -2.55
C ASP A 120 12.23 -28.95 -4.03
N ASP A 121 13.55 -28.96 -4.27
CA ASP A 121 14.11 -28.95 -5.63
C ASP A 121 13.80 -30.23 -6.40
N GLY A 122 13.71 -31.38 -5.72
CA GLY A 122 13.35 -32.65 -6.36
C GLY A 122 11.90 -32.64 -6.86
N ALA A 123 10.98 -32.07 -6.09
CA ALA A 123 9.59 -31.86 -6.49
C ALA A 123 9.47 -30.86 -7.64
N ALA A 124 10.30 -29.82 -7.65
CA ALA A 124 10.38 -28.86 -8.76
C ALA A 124 10.88 -29.53 -10.04
N GLU A 125 11.98 -30.28 -9.98
CA GLU A 125 12.51 -31.04 -11.11
C GLU A 125 11.49 -32.08 -11.63
N ALA A 126 10.79 -32.75 -10.72
CA ALA A 126 9.78 -33.75 -11.05
C ALA A 126 8.54 -33.20 -11.76
N LEU A 127 8.30 -31.87 -11.75
CA LEU A 127 7.26 -31.28 -12.59
C LEU A 127 7.55 -31.60 -14.07
N GLY A 128 8.78 -31.42 -14.54
CA GLY A 128 9.15 -31.71 -15.94
C GLY A 128 8.42 -30.87 -17.00
N HIS A 129 7.63 -29.87 -16.60
CA HIS A 129 6.91 -28.91 -17.44
C HIS A 129 6.83 -27.53 -16.76
N ALA A 130 6.38 -26.50 -17.49
CA ALA A 130 6.22 -25.12 -17.00
C ALA A 130 7.51 -24.36 -16.63
N ASN A 131 8.68 -24.76 -17.18
CA ASN A 131 9.97 -24.08 -17.00
C ASN A 131 10.48 -23.97 -15.55
N ILE A 132 9.82 -24.59 -14.56
CA ILE A 132 10.26 -24.65 -13.17
C ILE A 132 11.17 -25.88 -13.00
N ARG A 133 12.41 -25.66 -12.58
CA ARG A 133 13.44 -26.70 -12.38
C ARG A 133 13.99 -26.70 -10.95
N SER A 134 13.74 -25.64 -10.19
CA SER A 134 14.16 -25.51 -8.79
C SER A 134 13.09 -24.83 -7.95
N ALA A 135 13.17 -25.02 -6.63
CA ALA A 135 12.33 -24.31 -5.69
C ALA A 135 12.55 -22.79 -5.75
N GLN A 136 13.73 -22.32 -6.11
CA GLN A 136 13.99 -20.90 -6.28
C GLN A 136 13.23 -20.30 -7.47
N GLU A 137 13.11 -21.03 -8.57
CA GLU A 137 12.33 -20.62 -9.73
C GLU A 137 10.83 -20.63 -9.42
N ALA A 138 10.34 -21.67 -8.73
CA ALA A 138 8.96 -21.74 -8.23
C ALA A 138 8.63 -20.54 -7.33
N LYS A 139 9.50 -20.22 -6.36
CA LYS A 139 9.38 -19.05 -5.48
C LYS A 139 9.35 -17.74 -6.27
N THR A 140 10.17 -17.62 -7.31
CA THR A 140 10.22 -16.43 -8.16
C THR A 140 8.88 -16.20 -8.86
N VAL A 141 8.28 -17.25 -9.42
CA VAL A 141 6.95 -17.19 -10.05
C VAL A 141 5.90 -16.76 -9.01
N LEU A 142 5.85 -17.41 -7.84
CA LEU A 142 4.89 -17.06 -6.79
C LEU A 142 5.06 -15.62 -6.30
N CYS A 143 6.30 -15.16 -6.09
CA CYS A 143 6.58 -13.78 -5.67
C CYS A 143 6.17 -12.76 -6.73
N CYS A 144 6.37 -13.05 -8.02
CA CYS A 144 5.88 -12.21 -9.10
C CYS A 144 4.36 -12.14 -9.11
N ALA A 145 3.67 -13.27 -8.94
CA ALA A 145 2.21 -13.31 -8.85
C ALA A 145 1.68 -12.50 -7.64
N LEU A 146 2.30 -12.64 -6.47
CA LEU A 146 1.98 -11.87 -5.26
C LEU A 146 2.17 -10.37 -5.50
N ALA A 147 3.31 -9.96 -6.06
CA ALA A 147 3.60 -8.55 -6.33
C ALA A 147 2.60 -7.95 -7.34
N ILE A 148 2.38 -8.62 -8.46
CA ILE A 148 1.53 -8.12 -9.56
C ILE A 148 0.07 -7.98 -9.10
N THR A 149 -0.45 -8.97 -8.36
CA THR A 149 -1.85 -8.99 -7.89
C THR A 149 -2.08 -8.17 -6.61
N SER A 150 -1.06 -7.54 -6.03
CA SER A 150 -1.18 -6.74 -4.79
C SER A 150 -1.87 -5.38 -4.96
N GLN A 151 -2.06 -4.93 -6.20
CA GLN A 151 -2.54 -3.57 -6.49
C GLN A 151 -3.98 -3.34 -6.06
N ASN A 152 -4.17 -2.64 -4.93
CA ASN A 152 -5.47 -2.26 -4.40
C ASN A 152 -6.37 -3.46 -4.05
N ASN A 153 -5.76 -4.58 -3.66
CA ASN A 153 -6.45 -5.77 -3.17
C ASN A 153 -6.13 -5.96 -1.68
N THR A 154 -7.04 -6.60 -0.95
CA THR A 154 -6.75 -7.06 0.41
C THR A 154 -5.69 -8.18 0.37
N VAL A 155 -4.98 -8.42 1.47
CA VAL A 155 -3.96 -9.50 1.54
C VAL A 155 -4.59 -10.86 1.24
N HIS A 156 -5.83 -11.11 1.69
CA HIS A 156 -6.57 -12.34 1.38
C HIS A 156 -6.85 -12.51 -0.11
N GLU A 157 -7.39 -11.48 -0.77
CA GLU A 157 -7.64 -11.51 -2.21
C GLU A 157 -6.34 -11.67 -2.99
N ASN A 158 -5.30 -10.94 -2.60
CA ASN A 158 -3.99 -10.99 -3.23
C ASN A 158 -3.38 -12.41 -3.17
N CYS A 159 -3.39 -13.07 -2.00
CA CYS A 159 -2.90 -14.45 -1.89
C CYS A 159 -3.72 -15.40 -2.76
N ALA A 160 -5.06 -15.27 -2.77
CA ALA A 160 -5.92 -16.13 -3.58
C ALA A 160 -5.66 -15.95 -5.09
N TYR A 161 -5.53 -14.71 -5.56
CA TYR A 161 -5.24 -14.40 -6.96
C TYR A 161 -3.82 -14.83 -7.34
N ALA A 162 -2.84 -14.69 -6.45
CA ALA A 162 -1.49 -15.14 -6.68
C ALA A 162 -1.41 -16.68 -6.81
N LEU A 163 -2.12 -17.43 -5.97
CA LEU A 163 -2.22 -18.88 -6.09
C LEU A 163 -2.95 -19.31 -7.37
N GLU A 164 -4.01 -18.60 -7.79
CA GLU A 164 -4.68 -18.86 -9.07
C GLU A 164 -3.70 -18.72 -10.25
N GLN A 165 -2.90 -17.64 -10.25
CA GLN A 165 -1.88 -17.39 -11.28
C GLN A 165 -0.73 -18.39 -11.20
N TYR A 166 -0.27 -18.74 -10.01
CA TYR A 166 0.77 -19.75 -9.81
C TYR A 166 0.31 -21.13 -10.29
N ALA A 167 -0.91 -21.55 -9.95
CA ALA A 167 -1.48 -22.82 -10.40
C ALA A 167 -1.65 -22.88 -11.92
N ALA A 168 -2.07 -21.77 -12.54
CA ALA A 168 -2.13 -21.64 -13.99
C ALA A 168 -0.72 -21.77 -14.61
N PHE A 169 0.25 -21.02 -14.08
CA PHE A 169 1.63 -21.07 -14.54
C PHE A 169 2.22 -22.47 -14.44
N ARG A 170 2.03 -23.16 -13.30
CA ARG A 170 2.47 -24.55 -13.11
C ARG A 170 1.91 -25.50 -14.20
N THR A 171 0.73 -25.20 -14.72
CA THR A 171 0.09 -26.05 -15.75
C THR A 171 0.52 -25.68 -17.17
N THR A 172 0.70 -24.39 -17.46
CA THR A 172 0.86 -23.90 -18.83
C THR A 172 2.23 -23.30 -19.14
N GLY A 173 3.05 -23.02 -18.13
CA GLY A 173 4.29 -22.24 -18.24
C GLY A 173 4.08 -20.72 -18.39
N ALA A 174 2.86 -20.22 -18.21
CA ALA A 174 2.53 -18.80 -18.36
C ALA A 174 1.44 -18.36 -17.38
N PHE A 175 1.47 -17.10 -16.96
CA PHE A 175 0.35 -16.50 -16.26
C PHE A 175 -0.86 -16.36 -17.19
N PHE A 176 -2.06 -16.45 -16.62
CA PHE A 176 -3.31 -16.24 -17.34
C PHE A 176 -3.80 -14.80 -17.09
N PRO A 177 -3.65 -13.87 -18.06
CA PRO A 177 -3.89 -12.44 -17.81
C PRO A 177 -5.36 -12.13 -17.51
N LYS A 178 -5.70 -12.12 -16.23
CA LYS A 178 -7.04 -11.86 -15.70
C LYS A 178 -7.07 -10.54 -14.94
N THR A 179 -8.24 -9.90 -14.95
CA THR A 179 -8.46 -8.66 -14.20
C THR A 179 -8.82 -8.97 -12.75
N TYR A 180 -8.18 -8.27 -11.82
CA TYR A 180 -8.39 -8.43 -10.38
C TYR A 180 -8.59 -7.09 -9.67
N GLY A 181 -9.67 -6.99 -8.89
CA GLY A 181 -9.98 -5.83 -8.08
C GLY A 181 -10.10 -4.51 -8.86
N ALA A 182 -10.04 -3.39 -8.13
CA ALA A 182 -10.26 -2.06 -8.71
C ALA A 182 -9.16 -1.59 -9.68
N LYS A 183 -8.02 -2.28 -9.71
CA LYS A 183 -6.90 -2.03 -10.64
C LYS A 183 -6.71 -3.17 -11.65
N GLY A 184 -7.78 -3.91 -11.95
CA GLY A 184 -7.72 -5.13 -12.75
C GLY A 184 -7.01 -5.01 -14.10
N ALA A 185 -7.20 -3.91 -14.84
CA ALA A 185 -6.49 -3.70 -16.10
C ALA A 185 -4.96 -3.59 -15.91
N SER A 186 -4.51 -2.92 -14.85
CA SER A 186 -3.08 -2.83 -14.56
C SER A 186 -2.49 -4.16 -14.12
N VAL A 187 -3.26 -4.97 -13.39
CA VAL A 187 -2.84 -6.32 -12.98
C VAL A 187 -2.72 -7.20 -14.22
N ALA A 188 -3.76 -7.27 -15.06
CA ALA A 188 -3.75 -8.04 -16.30
C ALA A 188 -2.57 -7.66 -17.22
N ASN A 189 -2.34 -6.36 -17.43
CA ASN A 189 -1.21 -5.89 -18.26
C ASN A 189 0.15 -6.31 -17.70
N ASN A 190 0.31 -6.37 -16.38
CA ASN A 190 1.56 -6.82 -15.77
C ASN A 190 1.72 -8.35 -15.82
N LEU A 191 0.62 -9.11 -15.82
CA LEU A 191 0.67 -10.56 -16.07
C LEU A 191 1.10 -10.84 -17.52
N VAL A 192 0.56 -10.09 -18.50
CA VAL A 192 1.05 -10.12 -19.89
C VAL A 192 2.54 -9.81 -19.94
N ARG A 193 2.95 -8.71 -19.30
CA ARG A 193 4.36 -8.28 -19.27
C ARG A 193 5.30 -9.32 -18.68
N PHE A 194 4.87 -10.04 -17.64
CA PHE A 194 5.67 -11.13 -17.09
C PHE A 194 5.91 -12.23 -18.13
N ASN A 195 4.86 -12.64 -18.85
CA ASN A 195 4.97 -13.64 -19.92
C ASN A 195 5.88 -13.16 -21.07
N GLU A 196 5.75 -11.89 -21.49
CA GLU A 196 6.62 -11.28 -22.51
C GLU A 196 8.10 -11.28 -22.07
N LEU A 197 8.37 -10.96 -20.81
CA LEU A 197 9.73 -11.00 -20.25
C LEU A 197 10.26 -12.43 -20.19
N LEU A 198 9.44 -13.39 -19.78
CA LEU A 198 9.85 -14.79 -19.78
C LEU A 198 10.19 -15.29 -21.19
N GLU A 199 9.46 -14.86 -22.22
CA GLU A 199 9.78 -15.15 -23.62
C GLU A 199 11.10 -14.52 -24.05
N VAL A 200 11.37 -13.26 -23.67
CA VAL A 200 12.67 -12.58 -23.92
C VAL A 200 13.84 -13.34 -23.28
N HIS A 201 13.59 -14.00 -22.14
CA HIS A 201 14.55 -14.85 -21.44
C HIS A 201 14.48 -16.33 -21.89
N GLU A 202 13.86 -16.63 -23.04
CA GLU A 202 13.80 -17.98 -23.62
C GLU A 202 13.17 -19.04 -22.70
N GLY A 203 12.26 -18.61 -21.81
CA GLY A 203 11.65 -19.46 -20.80
C GLY A 203 12.53 -19.73 -19.58
N ASP A 204 13.72 -19.16 -19.48
CA ASP A 204 14.63 -19.33 -18.36
C ASP A 204 14.24 -18.43 -17.17
N LEU A 205 13.64 -19.04 -16.14
CA LEU A 205 13.21 -18.36 -14.92
C LEU A 205 14.39 -17.85 -14.08
N SER A 206 15.54 -18.52 -14.12
CA SER A 206 16.75 -18.07 -13.43
C SER A 206 17.32 -16.82 -14.11
N SER A 207 17.41 -16.82 -15.43
CA SER A 207 17.81 -15.65 -16.23
C SER A 207 16.86 -14.46 -16.03
N LEU A 208 15.54 -14.72 -16.01
CA LEU A 208 14.54 -13.69 -15.72
C LEU A 208 14.72 -13.13 -14.30
N ARG A 209 14.94 -14.00 -13.30
CA ARG A 209 15.18 -13.57 -11.91
C ARG A 209 16.40 -12.67 -11.81
N ASP A 210 17.52 -13.07 -12.43
CA ASP A 210 18.75 -12.29 -12.43
C ASP A 210 18.53 -10.89 -13.00
N PHE A 211 17.76 -10.78 -14.09
CA PHE A 211 17.34 -9.49 -14.63
C PHE A 211 16.49 -8.69 -13.63
N LEU A 212 15.47 -9.30 -13.01
CA LEU A 212 14.58 -8.63 -12.07
C LEU A 212 15.32 -8.08 -10.84
N GLU A 213 16.38 -8.76 -10.40
CA GLU A 213 17.21 -8.39 -9.24
C GLU A 213 18.41 -7.50 -9.57
N ALA A 214 18.78 -7.37 -10.85
CA ALA A 214 19.90 -6.56 -11.27
C ALA A 214 19.61 -5.05 -11.16
N PRO A 215 20.56 -4.25 -10.63
CA PRO A 215 20.45 -2.80 -10.61
C PRO A 215 20.84 -2.19 -11.97
N TYR A 216 20.13 -1.14 -12.37
CA TYR A 216 20.34 -0.33 -13.57
C TYR A 216 20.12 1.15 -13.26
N THR A 217 20.63 2.05 -14.09
CA THR A 217 20.01 3.38 -14.17
C THR A 217 18.69 3.29 -14.94
N MET A 218 17.72 4.14 -14.60
CA MET A 218 16.44 4.17 -15.32
C MET A 218 16.62 4.42 -16.83
N SER A 219 17.63 5.20 -17.22
CA SER A 219 17.96 5.44 -18.63
C SER A 219 18.45 4.19 -19.34
N GLU A 220 19.42 3.46 -18.75
CA GLU A 220 19.95 2.21 -19.32
C GLU A 220 18.85 1.17 -19.48
N LEU A 221 18.02 1.01 -18.44
CA LEU A 221 16.93 0.02 -18.46
C LEU A 221 15.90 0.34 -19.55
N ARG A 222 15.51 1.62 -19.72
CA ARG A 222 14.61 2.02 -20.80
C ARG A 222 15.23 1.77 -22.18
N SER A 223 16.50 2.10 -22.35
CA SER A 223 17.22 1.85 -23.61
C SER A 223 17.33 0.36 -23.92
N ALA A 224 17.53 -0.50 -22.92
CA ALA A 224 17.54 -1.95 -23.09
C ALA A 224 16.14 -2.49 -23.44
N ALA A 225 15.12 -2.14 -22.65
CA ALA A 225 13.74 -2.60 -22.84
C ALA A 225 13.15 -2.19 -24.20
N ALA A 226 13.49 -1.00 -24.70
CA ALA A 226 13.06 -0.53 -26.01
C ALA A 226 13.52 -1.43 -27.16
N LYS A 227 14.67 -2.11 -27.04
CA LYS A 227 15.16 -3.06 -28.06
C LYS A 227 14.26 -4.30 -28.19
N PHE A 228 13.50 -4.60 -27.14
CA PHE A 228 12.54 -5.69 -27.08
C PHE A 228 11.09 -5.22 -27.25
N GLY A 229 10.88 -3.96 -27.67
CA GLY A 229 9.53 -3.39 -27.81
C GLY A 229 8.81 -3.10 -26.48
N ILE A 230 9.50 -3.24 -25.34
CA ILE A 230 8.91 -3.05 -24.02
C ILE A 230 9.01 -1.57 -23.61
N ASN A 231 7.86 -0.91 -23.49
CA ASN A 231 7.80 0.45 -22.97
C ASN A 231 7.67 0.46 -21.44
N ILE A 232 8.63 1.08 -20.74
CA ILE A 232 8.61 1.25 -19.28
C ILE A 232 8.05 2.64 -18.93
N THR A 233 6.79 2.66 -18.48
CA THR A 233 6.04 3.89 -18.16
C THR A 233 6.28 4.40 -16.74
N ALA A 234 7.04 3.66 -15.92
CA ALA A 234 7.43 4.04 -14.57
C ALA A 234 8.13 5.41 -14.57
N ARG A 235 7.67 6.32 -13.70
CA ARG A 235 8.19 7.70 -13.59
C ARG A 235 9.27 7.79 -12.52
N GLU A 236 10.51 7.51 -12.93
CA GLU A 236 11.73 7.76 -12.16
C GLU A 236 12.67 8.68 -12.95
N LEU A 237 13.62 9.31 -12.23
CA LEU A 237 14.66 10.14 -12.84
C LEU A 237 15.62 9.27 -13.66
N ALA A 238 16.18 9.82 -14.74
CA ALA A 238 16.98 9.05 -15.70
C ALA A 238 18.22 8.39 -15.08
N ASP A 239 18.84 9.09 -14.13
CA ASP A 239 20.02 8.69 -13.35
C ASP A 239 19.67 7.90 -12.08
N GLU A 240 18.38 7.68 -11.78
CA GLU A 240 17.96 6.91 -10.60
C GLU A 240 18.37 5.45 -10.75
N THR A 241 19.01 4.90 -9.71
CA THR A 241 19.25 3.46 -9.61
C THR A 241 17.94 2.73 -9.31
N VAL A 242 17.56 1.82 -10.19
CA VAL A 242 16.35 1.00 -10.14
C VAL A 242 16.70 -0.46 -10.40
N TYR A 243 15.81 -1.37 -10.05
CA TYR A 243 15.96 -2.80 -10.33
C TYR A 243 15.18 -3.18 -11.58
N GLY A 244 15.60 -4.23 -12.31
CA GLY A 244 14.88 -4.71 -13.50
C GLY A 244 13.39 -4.95 -13.22
N SER A 245 13.04 -5.35 -12.00
CA SER A 245 11.65 -5.48 -11.50
C SER A 245 10.78 -4.22 -11.69
N ILE A 246 11.34 -3.01 -11.82
CA ILE A 246 10.58 -1.78 -12.09
C ILE A 246 9.74 -1.82 -13.36
N VAL A 247 10.00 -2.76 -14.28
CA VAL A 247 9.15 -3.04 -15.45
C VAL A 247 7.67 -3.26 -15.08
N PHE A 248 7.38 -3.74 -13.86
CA PHE A 248 6.02 -3.90 -13.32
C PHE A 248 5.47 -2.63 -12.63
N GLY A 249 6.32 -1.63 -12.40
CA GLY A 249 5.98 -0.32 -11.85
C GLY A 249 6.85 0.09 -10.65
N PRO A 250 6.90 1.40 -10.30
CA PRO A 250 7.77 1.91 -9.23
C PRO A 250 7.48 1.34 -7.83
N LYS A 251 6.20 1.01 -7.55
CA LYS A 251 5.77 0.51 -6.24
C LYS A 251 5.88 -1.01 -6.15
N ILE A 252 5.17 -1.71 -7.04
CA ILE A 252 5.05 -3.17 -6.96
C ILE A 252 6.27 -3.91 -7.50
N GLY A 253 6.94 -3.34 -8.50
CA GLY A 253 8.10 -3.95 -9.14
C GLY A 253 9.38 -3.56 -8.41
N ASN A 254 9.79 -2.30 -8.57
CA ASN A 254 11.09 -1.80 -8.12
C ASN A 254 11.38 -1.99 -6.62
N ALA A 255 10.32 -2.04 -5.81
CA ALA A 255 10.45 -2.14 -4.36
C ALA A 255 9.79 -3.42 -3.83
N PHE A 256 8.47 -3.57 -3.95
CA PHE A 256 7.77 -4.68 -3.29
C PHE A 256 8.21 -6.06 -3.79
N LEU A 257 8.29 -6.29 -5.10
CA LEU A 257 8.80 -7.55 -5.65
C LEU A 257 10.25 -7.79 -5.24
N SER A 258 11.12 -6.77 -5.34
CA SER A 258 12.51 -6.87 -4.89
C SER A 258 12.60 -7.22 -3.40
N ASN A 259 11.70 -6.70 -2.55
CA ASN A 259 11.63 -7.07 -1.14
C ASN A 259 11.14 -8.51 -0.93
N LEU A 260 10.14 -8.97 -1.69
CA LEU A 260 9.69 -10.38 -1.65
C LEU A 260 10.79 -11.36 -2.08
N LEU A 261 11.65 -10.94 -3.01
CA LEU A 261 12.83 -11.70 -3.46
C LEU A 261 14.04 -11.57 -2.52
N GLY A 262 13.89 -10.91 -1.36
CA GLY A 262 14.91 -10.84 -0.31
C GLY A 262 15.80 -9.60 -0.32
N ASN A 263 15.69 -8.72 -1.32
CA ASN A 263 16.40 -7.44 -1.32
C ASN A 263 15.59 -6.40 -0.53
N LEU A 264 15.96 -6.16 0.73
CA LEU A 264 15.26 -5.24 1.64
C LEU A 264 15.76 -3.77 1.58
N LYS A 265 16.69 -3.45 0.66
CA LYS A 265 17.21 -2.08 0.48
C LYS A 265 16.21 -1.12 -0.18
N PRO A 266 15.45 -1.52 -1.23
CA PRO A 266 14.47 -0.65 -1.86
C PRO A 266 13.34 -0.30 -0.91
N LEU A 267 13.01 1.00 -0.85
CA LEU A 267 11.88 1.49 -0.07
C LEU A 267 10.56 1.33 -0.85
N THR A 268 9.63 0.57 -0.30
CA THR A 268 8.27 0.44 -0.86
C THR A 268 7.39 1.64 -0.45
N VAL A 269 7.28 2.62 -1.33
CA VAL A 269 6.45 3.82 -1.12
C VAL A 269 5.00 3.52 -1.47
N ASP A 270 4.29 2.86 -0.55
CA ASP A 270 2.88 2.52 -0.67
C ASP A 270 1.93 3.65 -0.22
N LEU A 271 0.63 3.35 -0.17
CA LEU A 271 -0.41 4.31 0.21
C LEU A 271 -0.23 4.79 1.65
N TRP A 272 0.03 3.88 2.59
CA TRP A 272 0.15 4.21 4.00
C TRP A 272 1.44 4.97 4.28
N PHE A 273 2.54 4.57 3.64
CA PHE A 273 3.77 5.33 3.70
C PHE A 273 3.61 6.74 3.11
N THR A 274 2.90 6.89 1.99
CA THR A 274 2.62 8.22 1.41
C THR A 274 1.79 9.07 2.36
N ARG A 275 0.86 8.47 3.12
CA ARG A 275 0.12 9.17 4.16
C ARG A 275 1.00 9.58 5.34
N SER A 276 1.92 8.74 5.80
CA SER A 276 2.93 9.13 6.79
C SER A 276 3.78 10.30 6.29
N TRP A 277 4.24 10.23 5.04
CA TRP A 277 4.97 11.32 4.40
C TRP A 277 4.14 12.61 4.36
N GLY A 278 2.88 12.54 3.90
CA GLY A 278 1.97 13.68 3.85
C GLY A 278 1.67 14.27 5.22
N ARG A 279 1.49 13.41 6.25
CA ARG A 279 1.31 13.80 7.65
C ARG A 279 2.52 14.57 8.17
N LEU A 280 3.73 14.11 7.86
CA LEU A 280 4.96 14.74 8.36
C LEU A 280 5.38 15.99 7.57
N THR A 281 5.01 16.08 6.29
CA THR A 281 5.34 17.22 5.42
C THR A 281 4.26 18.29 5.37
N GLY A 282 3.08 18.05 5.96
CA GLY A 282 1.92 18.93 5.79
C GLY A 282 1.39 18.91 4.35
N ARG A 283 1.41 17.75 3.70
CA ARG A 283 0.97 17.57 2.30
C ARG A 283 0.01 16.39 2.12
N LEU A 284 -0.64 15.97 3.22
CA LEU A 284 -1.57 14.85 3.23
C LEU A 284 -2.81 15.06 2.33
N VAL A 285 -3.18 16.31 2.04
CA VAL A 285 -4.28 16.75 1.18
C VAL A 285 -3.71 17.81 0.25
N LYS A 286 -4.20 17.94 -0.99
CA LYS A 286 -3.73 19.01 -1.88
C LYS A 286 -4.15 20.39 -1.36
N GLY A 287 -5.38 20.50 -0.85
CA GLY A 287 -5.90 21.68 -0.17
C GLY A 287 -6.19 22.86 -1.09
N THR A 288 -6.21 22.62 -2.41
CA THR A 288 -6.46 23.64 -3.42
C THR A 288 -7.20 23.03 -4.60
N VAL A 289 -8.14 23.77 -5.17
CA VAL A 289 -8.83 23.47 -6.43
C VAL A 289 -8.42 24.52 -7.48
N THR A 290 -8.25 24.11 -8.74
CA THR A 290 -7.94 25.05 -9.84
C THR A 290 -9.19 25.58 -10.52
N ASP A 291 -9.09 26.74 -11.16
CA ASP A 291 -10.19 27.31 -11.95
C ASP A 291 -10.62 26.36 -13.07
N ASP A 292 -9.68 25.68 -13.75
CA ASP A 292 -10.00 24.64 -14.74
C ASP A 292 -10.88 23.50 -14.18
N GLN A 293 -10.66 23.11 -12.92
CA GLN A 293 -11.49 22.09 -12.27
C GLN A 293 -12.90 22.63 -12.01
N LYS A 294 -13.01 23.88 -11.55
CA LYS A 294 -14.28 24.57 -11.32
C LYS A 294 -15.04 24.80 -12.62
N ASP A 295 -14.36 25.25 -13.68
CA ASP A 295 -14.91 25.41 -15.03
C ASP A 295 -15.45 24.10 -15.57
N ARG A 296 -14.66 23.02 -15.51
CA ARG A 296 -15.10 21.71 -15.95
C ARG A 296 -16.34 21.24 -15.18
N LEU A 297 -16.41 21.49 -13.88
CA LEU A 297 -17.60 21.19 -13.10
C LEU A 297 -18.78 22.02 -13.62
N ARG A 298 -18.70 23.36 -13.58
CA ARG A 298 -19.73 24.29 -14.07
C ARG A 298 -20.27 23.88 -15.44
N ASP A 299 -19.40 23.65 -16.40
CA ASP A 299 -19.77 23.39 -17.80
C ASP A 299 -20.56 22.09 -17.92
N THR A 300 -20.15 21.04 -17.19
CA THR A 300 -20.88 19.77 -17.18
C THR A 300 -22.22 19.85 -16.43
N LEU A 301 -22.32 20.67 -15.38
CA LEU A 301 -23.59 20.89 -14.67
C LEU A 301 -24.58 21.77 -15.46
N THR A 302 -24.12 22.54 -16.44
CA THR A 302 -24.96 23.47 -17.23
C THR A 302 -25.78 22.75 -18.33
N SER A 303 -25.55 21.45 -18.54
CA SER A 303 -26.33 20.70 -19.53
C SER A 303 -27.81 20.63 -19.13
N ALA A 304 -28.71 20.99 -20.05
CA ALA A 304 -30.14 21.14 -19.76
C ALA A 304 -30.78 19.87 -19.19
N GLY A 305 -30.38 18.69 -19.68
CA GLY A 305 -30.84 17.40 -19.16
C GLY A 305 -30.40 17.15 -17.71
N PHE A 306 -29.19 17.57 -17.35
CA PHE A 306 -28.67 17.38 -16.00
C PHE A 306 -29.30 18.33 -14.98
N LEU A 307 -29.59 19.57 -15.36
CA LEU A 307 -30.30 20.52 -14.48
C LEU A 307 -31.67 19.98 -14.04
N GLN A 308 -32.38 19.31 -14.95
CA GLN A 308 -33.65 18.65 -14.63
C GLN A 308 -33.42 17.47 -13.65
N GLU A 309 -32.46 16.58 -13.93
CA GLU A 309 -32.14 15.45 -13.05
C GLU A 309 -31.70 15.88 -11.64
N MET A 310 -30.93 16.96 -11.54
CA MET A 310 -30.54 17.56 -10.26
C MET A 310 -31.77 17.97 -9.46
N ALA A 311 -32.69 18.70 -10.10
CA ALA A 311 -33.92 19.16 -9.47
C ALA A 311 -34.80 17.98 -9.02
N GLU A 312 -34.99 16.98 -9.88
CA GLU A 312 -35.73 15.74 -9.56
C GLU A 312 -35.07 14.94 -8.43
N SER A 313 -33.74 15.04 -8.31
CA SER A 313 -32.94 14.40 -7.27
C SER A 313 -32.88 15.18 -5.96
N GLY A 314 -33.52 16.36 -5.86
CA GLY A 314 -33.47 17.26 -4.71
C GLY A 314 -32.13 17.99 -4.53
N LEU A 315 -31.28 18.01 -5.56
CA LEU A 315 -30.00 18.72 -5.54
C LEU A 315 -30.17 20.13 -6.09
N HIS A 316 -30.22 21.13 -5.22
CA HIS A 316 -30.33 22.53 -5.61
C HIS A 316 -28.95 23.18 -5.61
N ALA A 317 -28.35 23.35 -6.79
CA ALA A 317 -27.16 24.17 -6.97
C ALA A 317 -27.23 24.90 -8.31
N ASP A 318 -26.90 26.19 -8.33
CA ASP A 318 -26.73 26.95 -9.56
C ASP A 318 -25.32 26.71 -10.10
N PRO A 319 -25.14 26.09 -11.28
CA PRO A 319 -23.83 25.88 -11.87
C PRO A 319 -22.99 27.17 -11.97
N LYS A 320 -23.63 28.33 -12.14
CA LYS A 320 -22.94 29.61 -12.32
C LYS A 320 -22.18 30.06 -11.07
N THR A 321 -22.60 29.61 -9.89
CA THR A 321 -21.99 30.02 -8.62
C THR A 321 -20.83 29.12 -8.20
N VAL A 322 -20.48 28.08 -8.97
CA VAL A 322 -19.40 27.12 -8.63
C VAL A 322 -18.07 27.82 -8.32
N HIS A 323 -17.76 28.93 -9.00
CA HIS A 323 -16.55 29.72 -8.75
C HIS A 323 -16.57 30.47 -7.42
N GLU A 324 -17.76 30.84 -6.97
CA GLU A 324 -18.02 31.67 -5.79
C GLU A 324 -18.15 30.83 -4.50
N LEU A 325 -18.36 29.52 -4.63
CA LEU A 325 -18.45 28.61 -3.48
C LEU A 325 -17.15 28.57 -2.68
N ALA A 326 -17.29 28.59 -1.35
CA ALA A 326 -16.20 28.25 -0.44
C ALA A 326 -15.81 26.78 -0.60
N ASP A 327 -14.60 26.40 -0.17
CA ASP A 327 -14.09 25.04 -0.34
C ASP A 327 -14.96 24.00 0.39
N GLU A 328 -15.52 24.35 1.56
CA GLU A 328 -16.44 23.49 2.31
C GLU A 328 -17.73 23.23 1.51
N ASP A 329 -18.36 24.29 1.01
CA ASP A 329 -19.60 24.18 0.21
C ASP A 329 -19.35 23.43 -1.10
N LEU A 330 -18.17 23.62 -1.70
CA LEU A 330 -17.76 22.93 -2.92
C LEU A 330 -17.51 21.44 -2.67
N VAL A 331 -16.94 21.07 -1.51
CA VAL A 331 -16.80 19.67 -1.08
C VAL A 331 -18.18 19.04 -0.88
N ASP A 332 -19.11 19.73 -0.24
CA ASP A 332 -20.47 19.23 0.01
C ASP A 332 -21.24 19.03 -1.30
N LEU A 333 -21.18 19.99 -2.22
CA LEU A 333 -21.75 19.86 -3.57
C LEU A 333 -21.16 18.64 -4.29
N CYS A 334 -19.84 18.50 -4.31
CA CYS A 334 -19.19 17.37 -4.99
C CYS A 334 -19.47 16.03 -4.30
N GLY A 335 -19.66 16.02 -2.99
CA GLY A 335 -20.12 14.87 -2.21
C GLY A 335 -21.52 14.41 -2.63
N ASN A 336 -22.46 15.36 -2.71
CA ASN A 336 -23.83 15.09 -3.17
C ASN A 336 -23.88 14.60 -4.62
N LEU A 337 -23.08 15.20 -5.51
CA LEU A 337 -22.91 14.73 -6.88
C LEU A 337 -22.36 13.29 -6.91
N THR A 338 -21.36 12.99 -6.09
CA THR A 338 -20.81 11.63 -6.00
C THR A 338 -21.87 10.61 -5.56
N LEU A 339 -22.74 10.96 -4.61
CA LEU A 339 -23.86 10.12 -4.20
C LEU A 339 -24.91 9.96 -5.31
N LEU A 340 -25.22 11.03 -6.05
CA LEU A 340 -26.08 10.97 -7.23
C LEU A 340 -25.52 9.98 -8.27
N TRP A 341 -24.21 10.02 -8.54
CA TRP A 341 -23.56 9.09 -9.46
C TRP A 341 -23.69 7.64 -8.98
N GLU A 342 -23.48 7.36 -7.69
CA GLU A 342 -23.63 6.01 -7.17
C GLU A 342 -25.07 5.47 -7.32
N ARG A 343 -26.09 6.32 -7.20
CA ARG A 343 -27.48 5.94 -7.49
C ARG A 343 -27.67 5.57 -8.97
N PHE A 344 -27.18 6.41 -9.89
CA PHE A 344 -27.23 6.11 -11.33
C PHE A 344 -26.46 4.85 -11.68
N ARG A 345 -25.26 4.67 -11.13
CA ARG A 345 -24.45 3.47 -11.34
C ARG A 345 -25.18 2.22 -10.88
N LYS A 346 -25.83 2.25 -9.70
CA LYS A 346 -26.65 1.12 -9.22
C LYS A 346 -27.83 0.81 -10.15
N SER A 347 -28.50 1.84 -10.69
CA SER A 347 -29.58 1.67 -11.66
C SER A 347 -29.10 1.03 -12.96
N LEU A 348 -27.93 1.45 -13.48
CA LEU A 348 -27.30 0.83 -14.65
C LEU A 348 -26.96 -0.64 -14.40
N VAL A 349 -26.35 -0.97 -13.26
CA VAL A 349 -26.06 -2.37 -12.88
C VAL A 349 -27.35 -3.20 -12.80
N ALA A 350 -28.42 -2.65 -12.21
CA ALA A 350 -29.72 -3.34 -12.14
C ALA A 350 -30.34 -3.58 -13.53
N LYS A 351 -29.98 -2.78 -14.54
CA LYS A 351 -30.38 -2.95 -15.96
C LYS A 351 -29.46 -3.90 -16.74
N GLY A 352 -28.50 -4.53 -16.08
CA GLY A 352 -27.58 -5.50 -16.70
C GLY A 352 -26.27 -4.89 -17.22
N TYR A 353 -25.96 -3.63 -16.91
CA TYR A 353 -24.66 -3.02 -17.20
C TYR A 353 -23.71 -3.22 -16.01
N ASP A 354 -23.11 -4.40 -15.88
CA ASP A 354 -22.19 -4.77 -14.79
C ASP A 354 -20.71 -4.82 -15.21
N ASP A 355 -20.42 -4.52 -16.48
CA ASP A 355 -19.07 -4.33 -17.00
C ASP A 355 -18.48 -2.96 -16.58
N ASN A 356 -17.30 -3.00 -15.96
CA ASN A 356 -16.55 -1.80 -15.56
C ASN A 356 -16.23 -0.86 -16.73
N LYS A 357 -16.00 -1.39 -17.94
CA LYS A 357 -15.73 -0.60 -19.15
C LYS A 357 -16.97 0.20 -19.54
N GLN A 358 -18.13 -0.46 -19.70
CA GLN A 358 -19.42 0.20 -19.94
C GLN A 358 -19.73 1.28 -18.89
N LEU A 359 -19.63 0.96 -17.60
CA LEU A 359 -19.89 1.93 -16.53
C LEU A 359 -18.93 3.14 -16.59
N SER A 360 -17.67 2.90 -16.96
CA SER A 360 -16.69 3.97 -17.12
C SER A 360 -16.95 4.83 -18.35
N GLU A 361 -17.45 4.25 -19.45
CA GLU A 361 -17.87 4.97 -20.65
C GLU A 361 -19.09 5.86 -20.36
N PHE A 362 -20.10 5.36 -19.63
CA PHE A 362 -21.22 6.18 -19.17
C PHE A 362 -20.75 7.36 -18.33
N LYS A 363 -19.88 7.10 -17.35
CA LYS A 363 -19.31 8.15 -16.50
C LYS A 363 -18.57 9.21 -17.31
N ALA A 364 -17.82 8.79 -18.34
CA ALA A 364 -17.06 9.69 -19.21
C ALA A 364 -17.98 10.58 -20.06
N LYS A 365 -19.08 10.02 -20.60
CA LYS A 365 -20.08 10.77 -21.37
C LYS A 365 -20.77 11.85 -20.54
N LEU A 366 -21.09 11.57 -19.28
CA LEU A 366 -21.72 12.53 -18.38
C LEU A 366 -20.80 13.69 -17.96
N GLY A 367 -19.49 13.44 -17.84
CA GLY A 367 -18.49 14.45 -17.48
C GLY A 367 -18.51 14.91 -16.02
N TRP A 368 -19.68 15.30 -15.50
CA TRP A 368 -19.87 15.82 -14.14
C TRP A 368 -19.43 14.87 -13.03
N PRO A 369 -19.58 13.51 -13.12
CA PRO A 369 -19.13 12.65 -12.03
C PRO A 369 -17.60 12.64 -11.93
N GLY A 370 -16.91 12.79 -13.06
CA GLY A 370 -15.46 12.92 -13.11
C GLY A 370 -14.99 14.28 -12.58
N ALA A 371 -15.71 15.35 -12.92
CA ALA A 371 -15.42 16.71 -12.45
C ALA A 371 -15.57 16.83 -10.92
N ALA A 372 -16.71 16.39 -10.38
CA ALA A 372 -16.98 16.37 -8.94
C ALA A 372 -15.92 15.54 -8.18
N GLN A 373 -15.62 14.33 -8.68
CA GLN A 373 -14.59 13.48 -8.05
C GLN A 373 -13.20 14.13 -8.08
N SER A 374 -12.86 14.89 -9.11
CA SER A 374 -11.57 15.59 -9.21
C SER A 374 -11.42 16.66 -8.13
N ILE A 375 -12.49 17.43 -7.87
CA ILE A 375 -12.51 18.46 -6.85
C ILE A 375 -12.51 17.85 -5.45
N SER A 376 -13.37 16.85 -5.18
CA SER A 376 -13.36 16.12 -3.90
C SER A 376 -12.00 15.51 -3.59
N LYS A 377 -11.28 15.01 -4.61
CA LYS A 377 -9.90 14.52 -4.45
C LYS A 377 -8.90 15.60 -4.10
N SER A 378 -9.15 16.84 -4.50
CA SER A 378 -8.22 17.95 -4.29
C SER A 378 -8.43 18.60 -2.92
N LEU A 379 -9.68 18.71 -2.47
CA LEU A 379 -10.02 19.35 -1.21
C LEU A 379 -10.12 18.39 -0.02
N GLY A 380 -10.50 17.13 -0.23
CA GLY A 380 -10.79 16.20 0.87
C GLY A 380 -9.94 14.93 0.92
N ALA A 381 -9.58 14.37 -0.24
CA ALA A 381 -8.91 13.07 -0.26
C ALA A 381 -7.42 13.16 0.11
N SER A 382 -6.92 12.08 0.71
CA SER A 382 -5.50 11.94 0.98
C SER A 382 -4.68 11.80 -0.31
N VAL A 383 -3.48 12.36 -0.29
CA VAL A 383 -2.45 12.07 -1.28
C VAL A 383 -1.90 10.67 -1.00
N ASP A 384 -2.26 9.71 -1.85
CA ASP A 384 -1.96 8.28 -1.67
C ASP A 384 -0.80 7.76 -2.54
N ALA A 385 -0.16 8.63 -3.32
CA ALA A 385 1.08 8.32 -4.04
C ALA A 385 1.94 9.59 -4.26
N PRO A 386 3.29 9.46 -4.33
CA PRO A 386 4.16 10.57 -4.71
C PRO A 386 3.83 11.11 -6.11
N ALA A 387 3.86 12.43 -6.25
CA ALA A 387 3.46 13.14 -7.46
C ALA A 387 4.54 13.10 -8.55
N THR A 388 5.83 13.13 -8.17
CA THR A 388 6.95 13.28 -9.11
C THR A 388 8.08 12.31 -8.81
N ALA A 389 8.95 12.08 -9.81
CA ALA A 389 10.16 11.30 -9.64
C ALA A 389 11.14 11.95 -8.64
N SER A 390 11.26 13.29 -8.67
CA SER A 390 12.10 14.04 -7.71
C SER A 390 11.60 13.88 -6.28
N GLU A 391 10.30 13.85 -6.05
CA GLU A 391 9.73 13.57 -4.73
C GLU A 391 10.04 12.15 -4.25
N ARG A 392 10.04 11.15 -5.14
CA ARG A 392 10.45 9.78 -4.79
C ARG A 392 11.91 9.72 -4.35
N ARG A 393 12.81 10.39 -5.09
CA ARG A 393 14.22 10.52 -4.71
C ARG A 393 14.37 11.19 -3.34
N TRP A 394 13.66 12.29 -3.11
CA TRP A 394 13.70 13.00 -1.83
C TRP A 394 13.24 12.12 -0.66
N ILE A 395 12.13 11.39 -0.83
CA ILE A 395 11.66 10.40 0.14
C ILE A 395 12.74 9.36 0.45
N ARG A 396 13.39 8.79 -0.58
CA ARG A 396 14.46 7.79 -0.40
C ARG A 396 15.61 8.37 0.42
N GLN A 397 16.07 9.58 0.10
CA GLN A 397 17.16 10.26 0.81
C GLN A 397 16.83 10.51 2.29
N VAL A 398 15.63 11.01 2.59
CA VAL A 398 15.18 11.22 3.98
C VAL A 398 15.12 9.90 4.75
N MET A 399 14.68 8.83 4.11
CA MET A 399 14.56 7.50 4.73
C MET A 399 15.90 6.81 4.93
N GLU A 400 16.82 6.91 3.97
CA GLU A 400 18.21 6.46 4.11
C GLU A 400 18.86 7.16 5.30
N ARG A 401 18.67 8.48 5.41
CA ARG A 401 19.17 9.26 6.55
C ARG A 401 18.52 8.84 7.88
N ALA A 402 17.24 8.48 7.90
CA ALA A 402 16.58 7.95 9.10
C ALA A 402 17.17 6.60 9.54
N VAL A 403 17.49 5.71 8.60
CA VAL A 403 18.19 4.44 8.88
C VAL A 403 19.58 4.69 9.46
N GLU A 404 20.34 5.67 8.93
CA GLU A 404 21.64 6.05 9.51
C GLU A 404 21.51 6.54 10.97
N ILE A 405 20.48 7.34 11.26
CA ILE A 405 20.19 7.83 12.61
C ILE A 405 19.89 6.67 13.56
N LEU A 406 19.08 5.70 13.13
CA LEU A 406 18.78 4.49 13.89
C LEU A 406 20.06 3.67 14.14
N ALA A 407 20.89 3.47 13.12
CA ALA A 407 22.15 2.75 13.24
C ALA A 407 23.11 3.42 14.23
N GLY A 408 23.22 4.75 14.20
CA GLY A 408 23.96 5.53 15.19
C GLY A 408 23.42 5.44 16.63
N ASN A 409 22.19 4.95 16.79
CA ASN A 409 21.55 4.67 18.08
C ASN A 409 21.48 3.16 18.42
N GLY A 410 22.18 2.31 17.66
CA GLY A 410 22.27 0.87 17.93
C GLY A 410 21.13 0.03 17.32
N VAL A 411 20.28 0.61 16.49
CA VAL A 411 19.20 -0.10 15.79
C VAL A 411 19.57 -0.26 14.32
N ILE A 412 19.86 -1.49 13.91
CA ILE A 412 20.16 -1.82 12.52
C ILE A 412 18.89 -2.37 11.87
N ILE A 413 18.40 -1.68 10.85
CA ILE A 413 17.15 -2.02 10.18
C ILE A 413 17.25 -1.65 8.69
N GLU A 414 16.70 -2.49 7.83
CA GLU A 414 16.64 -2.20 6.39
C GLU A 414 15.48 -1.25 6.06
N PRO A 415 15.58 -0.43 4.99
CA PRO A 415 14.51 0.49 4.60
C PRO A 415 13.13 -0.16 4.43
N ALA A 416 13.06 -1.36 3.84
CA ALA A 416 11.80 -2.10 3.69
C ALA A 416 11.20 -2.49 5.05
N THR A 417 12.03 -2.97 5.98
CA THR A 417 11.63 -3.32 7.35
C THR A 417 11.15 -2.08 8.12
N MET A 418 11.89 -0.97 8.01
CA MET A 418 11.47 0.31 8.62
C MET A 418 10.13 0.79 8.07
N GLN A 419 9.91 0.66 6.76
CA GLN A 419 8.64 0.98 6.13
C GLN A 419 7.49 0.11 6.66
N ALA A 420 7.70 -1.20 6.82
CA ALA A 420 6.70 -2.09 7.39
C ALA A 420 6.33 -1.69 8.84
N VAL A 421 7.32 -1.34 9.68
CA VAL A 421 7.07 -0.83 11.04
C VAL A 421 6.20 0.43 11.02
N LEU A 422 6.58 1.40 10.19
CA LEU A 422 5.83 2.66 10.04
C LEU A 422 4.42 2.43 9.47
N TRP A 423 4.26 1.46 8.58
CA TRP A 423 2.98 1.08 7.98
C TRP A 423 1.96 0.60 9.02
N TYR A 424 2.37 -0.29 9.93
CA TYR A 424 1.51 -0.75 11.03
C TYR A 424 1.15 0.41 11.98
N ALA A 425 2.14 1.24 12.33
CA ALA A 425 1.94 2.39 13.20
C ALA A 425 0.98 3.42 12.61
N GLU A 426 1.13 3.77 11.32
CA GLU A 426 0.25 4.71 10.64
C GLU A 426 -1.18 4.18 10.62
N LYS A 427 -1.39 2.93 10.22
CA LYS A 427 -2.73 2.31 10.22
C LYS A 427 -3.40 2.35 11.58
N ALA A 428 -2.67 1.98 12.64
CA ALA A 428 -3.19 2.02 14.00
C ALA A 428 -3.56 3.46 14.43
N GLY A 429 -2.80 4.47 13.97
CA GLY A 429 -3.14 5.87 14.20
C GLY A 429 -4.44 6.27 13.51
N TRP A 430 -4.64 5.83 12.26
CA TRP A 430 -5.89 6.06 11.53
C TRP A 430 -7.09 5.33 12.15
N ASP A 431 -6.91 4.15 12.73
CA ASP A 431 -7.95 3.45 13.50
C ASP A 431 -8.41 4.26 14.69
N HIS A 432 -7.44 4.74 15.45
CA HIS A 432 -7.69 5.55 16.62
C HIS A 432 -8.42 6.85 16.24
N LEU A 433 -7.89 7.56 15.23
CA LEU A 433 -8.40 8.86 14.80
C LEU A 433 -9.75 8.80 14.10
N SER A 434 -10.08 7.67 13.46
CA SER A 434 -11.33 7.54 12.74
C SER A 434 -12.46 6.92 13.56
N GLY A 435 -12.12 6.28 14.67
CA GLY A 435 -13.05 5.40 15.39
C GLY A 435 -13.38 4.11 14.64
N ARG A 436 -12.94 3.97 13.38
CA ARG A 436 -13.15 2.82 12.52
C ARG A 436 -12.01 1.83 12.67
N LYS A 437 -12.30 0.63 12.22
CA LYS A 437 -11.47 -0.56 12.35
C LYS A 437 -10.62 -0.73 11.07
N VAL A 438 -9.93 0.33 10.64
CA VAL A 438 -9.12 0.38 9.40
C VAL A 438 -7.96 -0.64 9.40
N GLY A 439 -7.44 -1.01 10.57
CA GLY A 439 -6.41 -2.00 10.83
C GLY A 439 -6.91 -3.42 11.11
N THR A 440 -8.22 -3.66 11.16
CA THR A 440 -8.81 -5.02 11.34
C THR A 440 -8.59 -5.94 10.13
N PHE A 441 -7.94 -5.42 9.09
CA PHE A 441 -7.46 -6.15 7.93
C PHE A 441 -5.93 -6.30 7.92
N ASN A 442 -5.25 -6.08 9.04
CA ASN A 442 -3.82 -6.38 9.21
C ASN A 442 -3.61 -7.90 9.34
N VAL A 443 -4.01 -8.61 8.31
CA VAL A 443 -3.70 -10.01 8.13
C VAL A 443 -2.36 -10.09 7.41
N SER A 444 -1.42 -10.82 7.97
CA SER A 444 -0.14 -11.08 7.33
C SER A 444 -0.29 -12.12 6.22
N PHE A 445 0.66 -12.18 5.29
CA PHE A 445 0.58 -13.07 4.14
C PHE A 445 0.53 -14.56 4.55
N ASP A 446 1.24 -14.93 5.62
CA ASP A 446 1.24 -16.28 6.18
C ASP A 446 -0.12 -16.65 6.78
N GLU A 447 -0.78 -15.75 7.52
CA GLU A 447 -2.14 -15.95 8.01
C GLU A 447 -3.15 -16.09 6.86
N ALA A 448 -3.02 -15.27 5.82
CA ALA A 448 -3.88 -15.36 4.64
C ALA A 448 -3.64 -16.66 3.85
N MET A 449 -2.39 -17.09 3.72
CA MET A 449 -2.01 -18.34 3.07
C MET A 449 -2.44 -19.56 3.87
N ALA A 450 -2.34 -19.53 5.20
CA ALA A 450 -2.83 -20.60 6.08
C ALA A 450 -4.33 -20.85 5.87
N ARG A 451 -5.13 -19.78 5.75
CA ARG A 451 -6.57 -19.92 5.45
C ARG A 451 -6.84 -20.50 4.06
N LEU A 452 -5.97 -20.26 3.09
CA LEU A 452 -6.08 -20.86 1.76
C LEU A 452 -5.70 -22.35 1.82
N ALA A 453 -4.61 -22.69 2.52
CA ALA A 453 -4.19 -24.07 2.75
C ALA A 453 -5.25 -24.90 3.48
N THR A 454 -5.85 -24.38 4.56
CA THR A 454 -6.98 -25.05 5.24
C THR A 454 -8.16 -25.28 4.30
N ARG A 455 -8.51 -24.29 3.47
CA ARG A 455 -9.59 -24.45 2.47
C ARG A 455 -9.26 -25.46 1.38
N ALA A 456 -7.98 -25.65 1.07
CA ALA A 456 -7.48 -26.68 0.16
C ALA A 456 -7.40 -28.07 0.83
N GLY A 457 -7.78 -28.20 2.10
CA GLY A 457 -7.79 -29.48 2.83
C GLY A 457 -6.44 -29.85 3.45
N ILE A 458 -5.49 -28.92 3.54
CA ILE A 458 -4.23 -29.16 4.25
C ILE A 458 -4.48 -29.29 5.75
N ASP A 459 -3.85 -30.30 6.34
CA ASP A 459 -3.95 -30.63 7.76
C ASP A 459 -3.56 -29.45 8.68
N HIS A 460 -4.33 -29.26 9.75
CA HIS A 460 -4.11 -28.15 10.69
C HIS A 460 -2.78 -28.28 11.44
N ASP A 461 -2.35 -29.49 11.79
CA ASP A 461 -1.08 -29.68 12.51
C ASP A 461 0.11 -29.41 11.58
N ALA A 462 0.00 -29.73 10.29
CA ALA A 462 1.01 -29.36 9.29
C ALA A 462 1.18 -27.84 9.19
N ILE A 463 0.08 -27.08 9.13
CA ILE A 463 0.11 -25.62 9.11
C ILE A 463 0.69 -25.08 10.44
N ALA A 464 0.28 -25.63 11.58
CA ALA A 464 0.75 -25.21 12.89
C ALA A 464 2.27 -25.43 13.07
N ARG A 465 2.82 -26.52 12.51
CA ARG A 465 4.27 -26.79 12.52
C ARG A 465 5.09 -25.73 11.79
N VAL A 466 4.57 -25.12 10.72
CA VAL A 466 5.26 -24.02 10.03
C VAL A 466 5.34 -22.78 10.92
N PHE A 467 4.28 -22.48 11.68
CA PHE A 467 4.31 -21.37 12.63
C PHE A 467 5.26 -21.63 13.81
N SER A 468 5.29 -22.86 14.35
CA SER A 468 6.13 -23.20 15.50
C SER A 468 7.61 -23.46 15.17
N GLY A 469 7.93 -23.99 13.99
CA GLY A 469 9.30 -24.25 13.54
C GLY A 469 10.19 -23.00 13.53
N SER A 470 9.59 -21.83 13.28
CA SER A 470 10.29 -20.54 13.29
C SER A 470 10.69 -20.02 14.69
N GLU A 471 10.19 -20.60 15.78
CA GLU A 471 10.61 -20.21 17.14
C GLU A 471 11.94 -20.84 17.58
N HIS A 472 12.34 -21.99 17.00
CA HIS A 472 13.54 -22.72 17.39
C HIS A 472 14.83 -22.27 16.68
N ASP A 473 14.72 -21.62 15.52
CA ASP A 473 15.86 -21.18 14.70
C ASP A 473 16.22 -19.68 14.85
N ARG A 474 15.76 -19.02 15.93
CA ARG A 474 15.98 -17.59 16.17
C ARG A 474 17.47 -17.21 16.20
N PRO A 475 18.00 -16.39 15.28
CA PRO A 475 19.07 -15.47 15.63
C PRO A 475 18.46 -14.45 16.60
N ALA A 476 19.17 -14.09 17.66
CA ALA A 476 18.75 -12.99 18.51
C ALA A 476 18.48 -11.76 17.62
N GLY A 477 17.22 -11.32 17.55
CA GLY A 477 16.87 -10.02 16.98
C GLY A 477 17.72 -8.93 17.64
N PRO A 478 17.94 -7.77 17.00
CA PRO A 478 18.88 -6.76 17.50
C PRO A 478 18.59 -6.46 18.97
N GLY A 479 19.47 -6.97 19.83
CA GLY A 479 19.20 -7.12 21.25
C GLY A 479 19.01 -5.77 21.91
N LEU A 480 17.76 -5.43 22.22
CA LEU A 480 17.50 -4.52 23.32
C LEU A 480 17.92 -5.29 24.57
N ARG A 481 19.07 -4.91 25.14
CA ARG A 481 19.46 -5.33 26.49
C ARG A 481 18.35 -4.86 27.43
N GLU A 482 17.47 -5.77 27.81
CA GLU A 482 16.59 -5.58 28.95
C GLU A 482 17.43 -5.75 30.22
N GLU A 483 17.48 -4.72 31.05
CA GLU A 483 17.88 -4.89 32.44
C GLU A 483 16.68 -5.43 33.24
N PRO A 484 16.90 -6.35 34.21
CA PRO A 484 15.81 -6.99 34.91
C PRO A 484 15.09 -5.99 35.80
N ARG A 485 13.79 -5.81 35.58
CA ARG A 485 12.89 -5.17 36.55
C ARG A 485 12.26 -6.26 37.40
N GLY A 486 12.41 -6.10 38.71
CA GLY A 486 12.03 -7.06 39.73
C GLY A 486 10.53 -7.34 39.79
N ASP A 487 10.27 -8.52 40.34
CA ASP A 487 8.98 -9.09 40.67
C ASP A 487 8.14 -8.15 41.53
N ASP A 488 6.88 -7.97 41.18
CA ASP A 488 5.83 -7.67 42.14
C ASP A 488 4.55 -8.42 41.75
N ALA A 489 4.19 -9.36 42.63
CA ALA A 489 2.98 -10.17 42.57
C ALA A 489 1.77 -9.37 43.05
N GLY A 490 0.64 -9.50 42.36
CA GLY A 490 -0.62 -8.88 42.76
C GLY A 490 -1.84 -9.54 42.09
N THR A 491 -2.40 -10.53 42.76
CA THR A 491 -3.64 -11.28 42.45
C THR A 491 -4.91 -10.44 42.58
N ALA A 492 -5.89 -10.63 41.67
CA ALA A 492 -7.36 -10.50 41.94
C ALA A 492 -8.20 -11.03 40.75
N GLN A 493 -8.61 -12.30 40.75
CA GLN A 493 -9.99 -12.82 40.88
C GLN A 493 -11.19 -11.95 40.39
N GLY A 494 -11.93 -12.46 39.39
CA GLY A 494 -13.33 -12.91 39.58
C GLY A 494 -14.53 -12.10 39.02
N LEU A 495 -15.04 -12.54 37.84
CA LEU A 495 -16.47 -12.78 37.45
C LEU A 495 -17.49 -11.60 37.32
N PRO A 496 -18.68 -11.75 36.66
CA PRO A 496 -19.18 -12.76 35.69
C PRO A 496 -19.94 -12.19 34.44
N GLU A 497 -20.47 -13.13 33.65
CA GLU A 497 -21.35 -13.09 32.48
C GLU A 497 -22.71 -12.36 32.62
N GLY A 498 -23.27 -11.97 31.46
CA GLY A 498 -24.69 -12.19 31.14
C GLY A 498 -25.57 -10.94 30.94
N ALA A 499 -26.00 -10.68 29.70
CA ALA A 499 -27.33 -10.15 29.36
C ALA A 499 -27.59 -10.18 27.84
N GLU A 500 -28.45 -11.11 27.41
CA GLU A 500 -29.22 -11.05 26.16
C GLU A 500 -30.38 -10.06 26.31
N VAL A 501 -30.65 -9.23 25.29
CA VAL A 501 -31.97 -8.86 24.70
C VAL A 501 -31.63 -7.99 23.46
N ASP A 502 -32.34 -7.88 22.34
CA ASP A 502 -33.66 -8.29 21.87
C ASP A 502 -33.66 -8.16 20.33
N ARG A 503 -34.49 -8.95 19.63
CA ARG A 503 -34.75 -8.83 18.19
C ARG A 503 -36.01 -7.99 17.99
N GLY A 504 -35.97 -7.02 17.09
CA GLY A 504 -37.15 -6.23 16.75
C GLY A 504 -37.05 -5.49 15.42
N ASP A 505 -37.79 -6.04 14.45
CA ASP A 505 -38.55 -5.37 13.40
C ASP A 505 -37.91 -4.84 12.11
N ALA A 506 -38.47 -5.39 11.04
CA ALA A 506 -38.37 -5.03 9.65
C ALA A 506 -39.14 -3.73 9.38
N LEU A 507 -38.54 -2.85 8.58
CA LEU A 507 -39.25 -1.78 7.91
C LEU A 507 -39.01 -1.88 6.40
N GLU A 508 -40.13 -2.06 5.74
CA GLU A 508 -40.41 -2.08 4.32
C GLU A 508 -40.27 -0.66 3.77
N GLU A 509 -39.36 -0.42 2.82
CA GLU A 509 -39.27 0.87 2.13
C GLU A 509 -39.41 0.72 0.61
N ALA A 510 -40.33 1.52 0.10
CA ALA A 510 -40.87 1.55 -1.23
C ALA A 510 -39.81 1.88 -2.30
N ARG A 511 -39.98 1.24 -3.47
CA ARG A 511 -39.23 1.53 -4.70
C ARG A 511 -39.95 2.60 -5.50
N PRO A 512 -39.31 3.74 -5.86
CA PRO A 512 -39.78 4.55 -6.96
C PRO A 512 -39.16 4.06 -8.28
N GLU A 513 -40.03 3.80 -9.25
CA GLU A 513 -39.67 3.59 -10.65
C GLU A 513 -39.20 4.92 -11.26
N VAL A 514 -37.99 4.93 -11.84
CA VAL A 514 -37.54 6.03 -12.72
C VAL A 514 -37.24 5.45 -14.09
N GLY A 515 -38.15 5.74 -15.01
CA GLY A 515 -38.12 5.33 -16.41
C GLY A 515 -37.22 6.19 -17.30
N MET A 516 -36.87 5.59 -18.42
CA MET A 516 -36.38 6.15 -19.69
C MET A 516 -35.11 7.01 -19.72
N MET A 517 -34.01 6.44 -20.24
CA MET A 517 -33.24 7.10 -21.30
C MET A 517 -32.35 6.09 -22.06
N LEU A 518 -32.76 5.74 -23.28
CA LEU A 518 -31.88 5.36 -24.37
C LEU A 518 -32.37 6.12 -25.61
N ALA A 519 -31.77 7.29 -25.83
CA ALA A 519 -31.68 7.98 -27.10
C ALA A 519 -30.41 8.83 -27.07
#